data_AF-A0A395D2T1-F1
#
_entry.id   AF-A0A395D2T1-F1
#
_cell.length_a   1.000
_cell.length_b   1.000
_cell.length_c   1.000
_cell.angle_alpha   90.00
_cell.angle_beta   90.00
_cell.angle_gamma   90.00
#
_symmetry.space_group_name_H-M   'P 1'
#
loop_
_entity.id
_entity.type
_entity.pdbx_description
1 polymer ?
#
loop_
_entity_poly.entity_id
_entity_poly.type
_entity_poly.pdbx_seq_one_letter_code
_entity_poly.pdbx_strand_id
1 'polypeptide(L)' 'MLTEKEVAAEVSSTNTDPIFIAIEMSRSKWLVGTHLPASAKIGIHAMDWGDTAALFALIDRLKQR' A
#
# COMPACT_ATOMS: atom_id res chain seq x y z
N MET A 1 -22.56 27.93 -18.56
CA MET A 1 -21.45 27.58 -17.66
C MET A 1 -21.97 26.54 -16.69
N LEU A 2 -21.69 25.26 -16.95
CA LEU A 2 -22.00 24.17 -16.04
C LEU A 2 -20.78 24.00 -15.14
N THR A 3 -20.90 24.42 -13.89
CA THR A 3 -19.86 24.24 -12.88
C THR A 3 -19.88 22.79 -12.45
N GLU A 4 -18.88 22.03 -12.89
CA GLU A 4 -18.60 20.69 -12.38
C GLU A 4 -18.16 20.85 -10.92
N LYS A 5 -19.09 20.60 -10.00
CA LYS A 5 -18.79 20.51 -8.58
C LYS A 5 -18.09 19.18 -8.37
N GLU A 6 -16.77 19.22 -8.23
CA GLU A 6 -15.99 18.11 -7.71
C GLU A 6 -16.55 17.73 -6.34
N VAL A 7 -17.36 16.67 -6.30
CA VAL A 7 -17.75 16.03 -5.06
C VAL A 7 -16.52 15.21 -4.65
N ALA A 8 -15.62 15.86 -3.90
CA ALA A 8 -14.67 15.14 -3.08
C ALA A 8 -15.51 14.22 -2.18
N ALA A 9 -15.47 12.92 -2.49
CA ALA A 9 -16.11 11.92 -1.67
C ALA A 9 -15.63 12.13 -0.23
N GLU A 10 -16.58 12.32 0.67
CA GLU A 10 -16.31 12.39 2.10
C GLU A 10 -15.66 11.07 2.49
N VAL A 11 -14.33 11.09 2.58
CA VAL A 11 -13.54 10.02 3.19
C VAL A 11 -13.94 10.01 4.65
N SER A 12 -15.00 9.26 4.94
CA SER A 12 -15.35 8.83 6.28
C SER A 12 -14.03 8.46 6.97
N SER A 13 -13.70 9.23 8.01
CA SER A 13 -12.49 9.08 8.81
C SER A 13 -12.58 7.79 9.62
N THR A 14 -12.60 6.68 8.89
CA THR A 14 -12.30 5.37 9.43
C THR A 14 -10.86 5.52 9.90
N ASN A 15 -10.67 5.50 11.21
CA ASN A 15 -9.40 5.58 11.90
C ASN A 15 -8.56 4.33 11.56
N THR A 16 -8.20 4.21 10.28
CA THR A 16 -7.39 3.13 9.73
C THR A 16 -6.02 3.72 9.51
N ASP A 17 -5.07 3.25 10.30
CA ASP A 17 -3.67 3.62 10.12
C ASP A 17 -3.23 3.23 8.70
N PRO A 18 -2.82 4.19 7.86
CA PRO A 18 -2.50 3.91 6.47
C PRO A 18 -1.22 3.09 6.39
N ILE A 19 -1.20 2.11 5.47
CA ILE A 19 0.01 1.36 5.14
C ILE A 19 0.60 1.96 3.88
N PHE A 20 1.82 2.49 3.97
CA PHE A 20 2.54 3.01 2.81
C PHE A 20 3.36 1.90 2.16
N ILE A 21 3.27 1.79 0.84
CA ILE A 21 3.96 0.77 0.06
C ILE A 21 4.66 1.44 -1.12
N ALA A 22 5.95 1.19 -1.27
CA ALA A 22 6.74 1.54 -2.45
C ALA A 22 7.13 0.25 -3.18
N ILE A 23 6.91 0.19 -4.49
CA ILE A 23 7.22 -1.00 -5.29
C ILE A 23 8.18 -0.60 -6.40
N GLU A 24 9.37 -1.18 -6.39
CA GLU A 24 10.27 -1.17 -7.53
C GLU A 24 10.05 -2.44 -8.36
N MET A 25 9.68 -2.27 -9.62
CA MET A 25 9.32 -3.37 -10.51
C MET A 25 10.41 -3.60 -11.57
N SER A 26 11.07 -4.76 -11.51
CA SER A 26 11.91 -5.27 -12.61
C SER A 26 11.36 -6.59 -13.13
N ARG A 27 11.80 -7.05 -14.31
CA ARG A 27 11.40 -8.35 -14.90
C ARG A 27 11.96 -9.58 -14.18
N SER A 28 12.88 -9.41 -13.22
CA SER A 28 13.46 -10.52 -12.45
C SER A 28 12.86 -10.60 -11.04
N LYS A 29 12.87 -9.48 -10.32
CA LYS A 29 12.36 -9.36 -8.96
C LYS A 29 11.62 -8.05 -8.76
N TRP A 30 10.66 -8.05 -7.85
CA TRP A 30 10.12 -6.81 -7.28
C TRP A 30 10.71 -6.60 -5.89
N LEU A 31 11.07 -5.35 -5.60
CA LEU A 31 11.40 -4.89 -4.25
C LEU A 31 10.23 -4.09 -3.71
N VAL A 32 9.75 -4.47 -2.53
CA VAL A 32 8.60 -3.84 -1.88
C VAL A 32 9.04 -3.26 -0.55
N GLY A 33 9.10 -1.93 -0.49
CA GLY A 33 9.26 -1.15 0.73
C GLY A 33 7.92 -0.92 1.41
N THR A 34 7.88 -1.02 2.74
CA THR A 34 6.67 -0.86 3.56
C THR A 34 6.95 0.10 4.70
N HIS A 35 5.98 0.93 5.04
CA HIS A 35 6.04 1.81 6.21
C HIS A 35 4.68 1.84 6.91
N LEU A 36 4.68 1.47 8.19
CA LEU A 36 3.51 1.51 9.08
C LEU A 36 3.69 2.67 10.07
N PRO A 37 2.99 3.81 9.89
CA PRO A 37 3.14 5.00 10.74
C PRO A 37 2.86 4.71 12.21
N ALA A 38 1.84 3.89 12.49
CA ALA A 38 1.44 3.50 13.84
C ALA A 38 2.55 2.83 14.65
N SER A 39 3.46 2.11 13.98
CA SER A 39 4.59 1.40 14.64
C SER A 39 5.96 1.97 14.27
N ALA A 40 6.03 3.03 13.46
CA ALA A 40 7.24 3.56 12.83
C ALA A 40 8.11 2.47 12.15
N LYS A 41 7.50 1.36 11.73
CA LYS A 41 8.22 0.20 11.23
C LYS A 41 8.40 0.30 9.73
N ILE A 42 9.65 0.17 9.29
CA ILE A 42 10.02 0.07 7.88
C ILE A 42 10.43 -1.36 7.56
N GLY A 43 10.00 -1.89 6.41
CA GLY A 43 10.38 -3.22 5.93
C GLY A 43 10.67 -3.23 4.43
N ILE A 44 11.64 -4.04 4.00
CA ILE A 44 11.96 -4.27 2.59
C ILE A 44 11.80 -5.76 2.30
N HIS A 45 11.09 -6.08 1.22
CA HIS A 45 10.75 -7.45 0.82
C HIS A 45 11.12 -7.66 -0.65
N ALA A 46 11.81 -8.76 -0.95
CA ALA A 46 12.02 -9.21 -2.33
C ALA A 46 10.99 -10.28 -2.68
N MET A 47 10.43 -10.21 -3.89
CA MET A 47 9.51 -11.21 -4.43
C MET A 47 9.78 -11.45 -5.91
N ASP A 48 9.33 -12.60 -6.42
CA ASP A 48 9.40 -12.92 -7.84
C ASP A 48 8.57 -11.94 -8.67
N TRP A 49 9.02 -11.68 -9.91
CA TRP A 49 8.28 -10.82 -10.83
C TRP A 49 6.85 -11.35 -11.03
N GLY A 50 5.87 -10.47 -10.87
CA GLY A 50 4.46 -10.81 -11.11
C GLY A 50 3.81 -11.65 -10.00
N ASP A 51 4.51 -11.93 -8.90
CA ASP A 51 3.94 -12.63 -7.74
C ASP A 51 3.01 -11.71 -6.93
N THR A 52 1.86 -11.43 -7.51
CA THR A 52 0.82 -10.61 -6.89
C THR A 52 0.22 -11.30 -5.66
N ALA A 53 0.20 -12.64 -5.63
CA ALA A 53 -0.26 -13.41 -4.48
C ALA A 53 0.63 -13.15 -3.25
N ALA A 54 1.96 -13.17 -3.41
CA ALA A 54 2.89 -12.82 -2.34
C ALA A 54 2.73 -11.36 -1.89
N LEU A 55 2.47 -10.43 -2.82
CA LEU A 55 2.19 -9.03 -2.49
C LEU A 55 0.92 -8.87 -1.65
N PHE A 56 -0.20 -9.48 -2.04
CA PHE A 56 -1.43 -9.43 -1.25
C PHE A 56 -1.28 -10.11 0.11
N ALA A 57 -0.60 -11.26 0.16
CA ALA A 57 -0.29 -11.93 1.42
C ALA A 57 0.58 -11.05 2.34
N LEU A 58 1.52 -10.27 1.79
CA LEU A 58 2.29 -9.29 2.56
C LEU A 58 1.37 -8.21 3.13
N ILE A 59 0.52 -7.61 2.29
CA ILE A 59 -0.43 -6.55 2.70
C ILE A 59 -1.34 -7.05 3.83
N ASP A 60 -1.89 -8.26 3.70
CA ASP A 60 -2.77 -8.82 4.72
C ASP A 60 -2.05 -9.05 6.05
N ARG A 61 -0.78 -9.48 6.02
CA ARG A 61 0.04 -9.57 7.25
C ARG A 61 0.32 -8.20 7.87
N LEU A 62 0.46 -7.15 7.07
CA LEU A 62 0.71 -5.80 7.59
C LEU A 62 -0.55 -5.19 8.20
N LYS A 63 -1.74 -5.50 7.67
CA LYS A 63 -3.03 -5.08 8.25
C LYS A 63 -3.30 -5.65 9.65
N GLN A 64 -2.61 -6.74 10.03
CA GLN A 64 -2.74 -7.39 11.34
C GLN A 64 -1.74 -6.86 12.38
N ARG A 65 -0.96 -5.82 12.05
CA ARG A 65 0.06 -5.22 12.91
C ARG A 65 -0.35 -3.82 13.33
#